data_AF-A0A379STT3-F1
#
_entry.id   AF-A0A379STT3-F1
#
_cell.length_a   1.000
_cell.length_b   1.000
_cell.length_c   1.000
_cell.angle_alpha   90.00
_cell.angle_beta   90.00
_cell.angle_gamma   90.00
#
_symmetry.space_group_name_H-M   'P 1'
#
loop_
_entity.id
_entity.type
_entity.pdbx_description
1 polymer ?
#
loop_
_entity_poly.entity_id
_entity_poly.type
_entity_poly.pdbx_seq_one_letter_code
_entity_poly.pdbx_strand_id
1 'polypeptide(L)'
;MLKENTSSSTASLMVTPPSLPKGGGTLSGMGEALGQAGPDGTASMTLPLPVSAGRGFAPSLSLTYSSSTGNSIFGIGWACATLRISRRTSHGVPQYNDNDEFLGPDGEVLVKTISTSQTPQPNYLPTIWQYDTNSNLDCYPISATHRRRISSSGALAKRGHRR
;
A
#
# COMPACT_ATOMS: atom_id res chain seq x y z
N MET A 1 6.77 37.90 -28.94
CA MET A 1 6.54 36.51 -29.39
C MET A 1 7.54 35.62 -28.66
N LEU A 2 7.04 34.77 -27.77
CA LEU A 2 7.83 33.89 -26.91
C LEU A 2 8.36 32.70 -27.73
N LYS A 3 9.62 32.31 -27.49
CA LYS A 3 10.18 31.05 -28.02
C LYS A 3 9.71 29.91 -27.11
N GLU A 4 8.94 28.97 -27.63
CA GLU A 4 8.72 27.68 -26.95
C GLU A 4 10.00 26.86 -27.01
N ASN A 5 10.43 26.37 -25.84
CA ASN A 5 11.56 25.47 -25.69
C ASN A 5 11.01 24.10 -25.27
N THR A 6 10.65 23.27 -26.24
CA THR A 6 10.17 21.92 -25.99
C THR A 6 11.38 20.99 -25.84
N SER A 7 11.82 20.77 -24.61
CA SER A 7 12.82 19.76 -24.26
C SER A 7 12.23 18.36 -24.43
N SER A 8 12.25 17.81 -25.64
CA SER A 8 11.95 16.40 -25.87
C SER A 8 13.12 15.55 -25.39
N SER A 9 12.98 14.94 -24.22
CA SER A 9 13.92 13.93 -23.72
C SER A 9 13.94 12.75 -24.70
N THR A 10 15.00 12.66 -25.50
CA THR A 10 15.26 11.52 -26.37
C THR A 10 15.60 10.32 -25.50
N ALA A 11 14.65 9.41 -25.30
CA ALA A 11 14.92 8.13 -24.65
C ALA A 11 15.95 7.35 -25.49
N SER A 12 17.16 7.20 -24.96
CA SER A 12 18.24 6.45 -25.60
C SER A 12 17.92 4.96 -25.57
N LEU A 13 17.35 4.43 -26.66
CA LEU A 13 17.25 2.99 -26.89
C LEU A 13 18.62 2.48 -27.31
N MET A 14 19.31 1.78 -26.42
CA MET A 14 20.61 1.19 -26.72
C MET A 14 20.44 -0.09 -27.55
N VAL A 15 21.11 -0.15 -28.69
CA VAL A 15 21.26 -1.37 -29.50
C VAL A 15 22.53 -2.06 -29.04
N THR A 16 22.40 -3.22 -28.39
CA THR A 16 23.55 -3.99 -27.89
C THR A 16 23.94 -5.08 -28.90
N PRO A 17 25.15 -5.04 -29.49
CA PRO A 17 25.62 -6.10 -30.38
C PRO A 17 26.02 -7.36 -29.59
N PRO A 18 25.92 -8.56 -30.18
CA PRO A 18 26.38 -9.79 -29.52
C PRO A 18 27.91 -9.77 -29.35
N SER A 19 28.38 -10.07 -28.14
CA SER A 19 29.80 -10.14 -27.82
C SER A 19 30.09 -11.30 -26.87
N LEU A 20 31.28 -11.90 -26.96
CA LEU A 20 31.74 -12.88 -25.99
C LEU A 20 32.03 -12.22 -24.64
N PRO A 21 31.75 -12.89 -23.51
CA PRO A 21 32.12 -12.40 -22.20
C PRO A 21 33.64 -12.27 -22.12
N LYS A 22 34.14 -11.10 -21.71
CA LYS A 22 35.54 -10.94 -21.35
C LYS A 22 35.77 -11.69 -20.04
N GLY A 23 36.54 -12.76 -20.09
CA GLY A 23 36.82 -13.59 -18.91
C GLY A 23 37.99 -13.07 -18.07
N GLY A 24 37.99 -13.44 -16.78
CA GLY A 24 39.13 -13.32 -15.86
C GLY A 24 39.16 -12.05 -15.01
N GLY A 25 39.29 -12.21 -13.68
CA GLY A 25 39.31 -11.10 -12.71
C GLY A 25 39.08 -11.57 -11.26
N THR A 26 38.66 -10.65 -10.40
CA THR A 26 38.42 -10.83 -8.94
C THR A 26 37.58 -12.07 -8.58
N LEU A 27 37.95 -12.73 -7.47
CA LEU A 27 37.11 -13.74 -6.82
C LEU A 27 35.99 -13.04 -6.03
N SER A 28 34.74 -13.23 -6.43
CA SER A 28 33.56 -12.72 -5.72
C SER A 28 32.76 -13.89 -5.13
N GLY A 29 32.15 -13.66 -3.95
CA GLY A 29 31.26 -14.60 -3.29
C GLY A 29 29.86 -14.65 -3.92
N MET A 30 28.85 -14.99 -3.14
CA MET A 30 27.45 -15.10 -3.60
C MET A 30 26.68 -13.77 -3.53
N GLY A 31 27.34 -12.69 -3.11
CA GLY A 31 26.71 -11.40 -2.87
C GLY A 31 26.01 -11.33 -1.52
N GLU A 32 26.46 -12.13 -0.55
CA GLU A 32 25.98 -12.07 0.82
C GLU A 32 26.21 -10.69 1.46
N ALA A 33 25.21 -10.24 2.22
CA ALA A 33 25.25 -8.94 2.88
C ALA A 33 24.81 -9.08 4.33
N LEU A 34 25.61 -8.52 5.25
CA LEU A 34 25.22 -8.34 6.64
C LEU A 34 24.34 -7.10 6.76
N GLY A 35 23.25 -7.22 7.50
CA GLY A 35 22.36 -6.09 7.78
C GLY A 35 23.01 -5.10 8.73
N GLN A 36 22.72 -3.82 8.52
CA GLN A 36 23.14 -2.75 9.42
C GLN A 36 22.35 -2.84 10.73
N ALA A 37 22.99 -2.49 11.85
CA ALA A 37 22.32 -2.41 13.14
C ALA A 37 21.19 -1.36 13.09
N GLY A 38 19.95 -1.83 13.23
CA GLY A 38 18.75 -1.01 13.28
C GLY A 38 18.27 -0.71 14.71
N PRO A 39 17.22 0.13 14.85
CA PRO A 39 16.64 0.48 16.16
C PRO A 39 15.97 -0.70 16.88
N ASP A 40 15.67 -1.77 16.15
CA ASP A 40 15.16 -3.05 16.65
C ASP A 40 16.24 -3.93 17.30
N GLY A 41 17.52 -3.61 17.09
CA GLY A 41 18.65 -4.34 17.67
C GLY A 41 18.80 -5.77 17.15
N THR A 42 18.16 -6.11 16.04
CA THR A 42 18.22 -7.46 15.47
C THR A 42 19.47 -7.64 14.61
N ALA A 43 20.07 -8.84 14.68
CA ALA A 43 21.10 -9.22 13.73
C ALA A 43 20.43 -9.79 12.48
N SER A 44 20.77 -9.25 11.31
CA SER A 44 20.20 -9.70 10.03
C SER A 44 21.28 -9.99 8.99
N MET A 45 20.98 -10.90 8.06
CA MET A 45 21.85 -11.23 6.93
C MET A 45 20.99 -11.63 5.73
N THR A 46 21.45 -11.29 4.52
CA THR A 46 20.78 -11.68 3.26
C THR A 46 21.76 -12.44 2.38
N LEU A 47 21.31 -13.58 1.87
CA LEU A 47 22.03 -14.43 0.92
C LEU A 47 21.19 -14.57 -0.37
N PRO A 48 21.57 -13.92 -1.48
CA PRO A 48 20.88 -14.06 -2.75
C PRO A 48 20.95 -15.50 -3.28
N LEU A 49 19.85 -16.02 -3.82
CA LEU A 49 19.86 -17.33 -4.46
C LEU A 49 20.32 -17.19 -5.93
N PRO A 50 21.12 -18.14 -6.45
CA PRO A 50 21.62 -18.10 -7.82
C PRO A 50 20.52 -18.51 -8.82
N VAL A 51 19.54 -17.62 -9.02
CA VAL A 51 18.46 -17.78 -10.00
C VAL A 51 18.84 -17.05 -11.28
N SER A 52 18.82 -17.77 -12.42
CA SER A 52 19.07 -17.13 -13.72
C SER A 52 17.94 -16.17 -14.07
N ALA A 53 18.28 -14.99 -14.58
CA ALA A 53 17.31 -13.99 -15.03
C ALA A 53 16.47 -14.46 -16.24
N GLY A 54 16.88 -15.53 -16.94
CA GLY A 54 16.15 -16.11 -18.06
C GLY A 54 15.84 -15.08 -19.15
N ARG A 55 14.55 -14.76 -19.35
CA ARG A 55 14.07 -13.77 -20.34
C ARG A 55 13.97 -12.34 -19.78
N GLY A 56 14.54 -12.07 -18.61
CA GLY A 56 14.44 -10.79 -17.90
C GLY A 56 13.31 -10.72 -16.87
N PHE A 57 12.53 -11.79 -16.72
CA PHE A 57 11.53 -11.94 -15.66
C PHE A 57 11.79 -13.24 -14.90
N ALA A 58 12.36 -13.11 -13.71
CA ALA A 58 12.63 -14.20 -12.79
C ALA A 58 12.33 -13.72 -11.36
N PRO A 59 11.91 -14.61 -10.44
CA PRO A 59 11.68 -14.22 -9.07
C PRO A 59 13.00 -13.84 -8.41
N SER A 60 13.03 -12.67 -7.77
CA SER A 60 14.13 -12.30 -6.89
C SER A 60 13.93 -13.03 -5.56
N LEU A 61 14.74 -14.07 -5.34
CA LEU A 61 14.70 -14.87 -4.12
C LEU A 61 16.01 -14.72 -3.36
N SER A 62 15.88 -14.57 -2.05
CA SER A 62 17.01 -14.55 -1.12
C SER A 62 16.64 -15.34 0.14
N LEU A 63 17.67 -15.88 0.79
CA LEU A 63 17.57 -16.41 2.13
C LEU A 63 17.92 -15.28 3.11
N THR A 64 17.00 -14.95 3.99
CA THR A 64 17.14 -13.88 4.99
C THR A 64 17.24 -14.49 6.37
N TYR A 65 18.28 -14.11 7.11
CA TYR A 65 18.43 -14.41 8.53
C TYR A 65 17.98 -13.21 9.37
N SER A 66 17.29 -13.49 10.48
CA SER A 66 16.99 -12.53 11.54
C SER A 66 17.00 -13.24 12.89
N SER A 67 17.75 -12.69 13.85
CA SER A 67 17.86 -13.25 15.21
C SER A 67 16.54 -13.26 16.00
N SER A 68 15.54 -12.46 15.58
CA SER A 68 14.22 -12.40 16.20
C SER A 68 13.19 -13.33 15.53
N THR A 69 13.58 -14.00 14.44
CA THR A 69 12.69 -14.91 13.71
C THR A 69 12.75 -16.32 14.28
N GLY A 70 11.60 -16.99 14.34
CA GLY A 70 11.49 -18.36 14.83
C GLY A 70 12.00 -19.42 13.87
N ASN A 71 11.47 -20.63 14.00
CA ASN A 71 11.82 -21.75 13.14
C ASN A 71 11.15 -21.65 11.75
N SER A 72 11.86 -22.07 10.72
CA SER A 72 11.32 -22.22 9.36
C SER A 72 11.84 -23.52 8.70
N ILE A 73 11.39 -23.79 7.48
CA ILE A 73 11.89 -24.91 6.67
C ILE A 73 13.40 -24.80 6.35
N PHE A 74 13.99 -23.61 6.49
CA PHE A 74 15.41 -23.35 6.26
C PHE A 74 16.21 -23.32 7.57
N GLY A 75 15.57 -23.62 8.71
CA GLY A 75 16.17 -23.56 10.04
C GLY A 75 15.77 -22.33 10.85
N ILE A 76 16.28 -22.24 12.07
CA ILE A 76 15.98 -21.16 13.01
C ILE A 76 16.57 -19.84 12.52
N GLY A 77 15.78 -18.77 12.57
CA GLY A 77 16.18 -17.42 12.17
C GLY A 77 16.26 -17.22 10.66
N TRP A 78 16.31 -18.29 9.88
CA TRP A 78 16.34 -18.25 8.42
C TRP A 78 14.95 -18.28 7.82
N ALA A 79 14.73 -17.59 6.71
CA ALA A 79 13.51 -17.67 5.92
C ALA A 79 13.81 -17.32 4.45
N CYS A 80 12.98 -17.80 3.52
CA CYS A 80 12.97 -17.31 2.16
C CYS A 80 11.64 -16.56 1.95
N ALA A 81 11.72 -15.24 1.79
CA ALA A 81 10.53 -14.42 1.68
C ALA A 81 9.82 -14.67 0.35
N THR A 82 8.53 -14.96 0.41
CA THR A 82 7.62 -15.00 -0.75
C THR A 82 6.46 -14.07 -0.47
N LEU A 83 6.01 -13.34 -1.49
CA LEU A 83 4.85 -12.46 -1.38
C LEU A 83 3.61 -13.28 -0.99
N ARG A 84 2.96 -12.91 0.09
CA ARG A 84 1.76 -13.59 0.60
C ARG A 84 0.78 -12.60 1.21
N ILE A 85 -0.49 -12.95 1.20
CA ILE A 85 -1.53 -12.32 2.00
C ILE A 85 -1.96 -13.35 3.05
N SER A 86 -2.12 -12.92 4.31
CA SER A 86 -2.51 -13.81 5.42
C SER A 86 -3.56 -13.16 6.30
N ARG A 87 -4.42 -13.95 6.95
CA ARG A 87 -5.32 -13.42 8.00
C ARG A 87 -4.49 -13.01 9.22
N ARG A 88 -4.86 -11.90 9.87
CA ARG A 88 -4.17 -11.41 11.07
C ARG A 88 -4.45 -12.34 12.25
N THR A 89 -3.39 -12.86 12.85
CA THR A 89 -3.48 -13.74 14.04
C THR A 89 -2.97 -13.06 15.32
N SER A 90 -2.43 -11.85 15.22
CA SER A 90 -1.82 -11.15 16.37
C SER A 90 -2.86 -10.75 17.45
N HIS A 91 -4.14 -10.61 17.09
CA HIS A 91 -5.22 -10.18 17.98
C HIS A 91 -6.23 -11.30 18.30
N GLY A 92 -5.89 -12.56 18.01
CA GLY A 92 -6.76 -13.70 18.24
C GLY A 92 -6.79 -14.65 17.05
N VAL A 93 -7.57 -15.71 17.20
CA VAL A 93 -7.73 -16.73 16.17
C VAL A 93 -8.77 -16.24 15.14
N PRO A 94 -8.44 -16.21 13.84
CA PRO A 94 -9.39 -15.88 12.78
C PRO A 94 -10.60 -16.80 12.82
N GLN A 95 -11.80 -16.23 12.72
CA GLN A 95 -13.05 -16.99 12.72
C GLN A 95 -13.52 -17.37 11.32
N TYR A 96 -12.79 -16.95 10.29
CA TYR A 96 -13.10 -17.16 8.87
C TYR A 96 -14.44 -16.53 8.45
N ASN A 97 -14.80 -15.41 9.06
CA ASN A 97 -15.94 -14.58 8.67
C ASN A 97 -15.47 -13.22 8.10
N ASP A 98 -16.42 -12.35 7.78
CA ASP A 98 -16.17 -11.04 7.18
C ASP A 98 -15.52 -10.01 8.13
N ASN A 99 -15.42 -10.32 9.44
CA ASN A 99 -14.81 -9.45 10.44
C ASN A 99 -13.30 -9.68 10.59
N ASP A 100 -12.75 -10.71 9.94
CA ASP A 100 -11.31 -10.99 10.02
C ASP A 100 -10.51 -9.96 9.22
N GLU A 101 -9.40 -9.53 9.78
CA GLU A 101 -8.44 -8.63 9.13
C GLU A 101 -7.42 -9.41 8.30
N PHE A 102 -6.93 -8.79 7.22
CA PHE A 102 -5.89 -9.35 6.36
C PHE A 102 -4.61 -8.53 6.46
N LEU A 103 -3.48 -9.20 6.35
CA LEU A 103 -2.15 -8.61 6.28
C LEU A 103 -1.62 -8.72 4.84
N GLY A 104 -1.05 -7.62 4.35
CA GLY A 104 -0.37 -7.56 3.06
C GLY A 104 1.00 -8.24 3.08
N PRO A 105 1.70 -8.25 1.93
CA PRO A 105 3.05 -8.82 1.83
C PRO A 105 4.10 -8.12 2.70
N ASP A 106 3.85 -6.86 3.08
CA ASP A 106 4.62 -6.04 4.01
C ASP A 106 4.30 -6.32 5.49
N GLY A 107 3.27 -7.12 5.77
CA GLY A 107 2.78 -7.38 7.11
C GLY A 107 1.85 -6.29 7.66
N GLU A 108 1.44 -5.31 6.85
CA GLU A 108 0.50 -4.26 7.25
C GLU A 108 -0.96 -4.68 7.06
N VAL A 109 -1.88 -4.08 7.84
CA VAL A 109 -3.31 -4.39 7.76
C VAL A 109 -3.91 -3.80 6.48
N LEU A 110 -4.54 -4.66 5.68
CA LEU A 110 -5.24 -4.27 4.47
C LEU A 110 -6.61 -3.68 4.80
N VAL A 111 -6.91 -2.53 4.19
CA VAL A 111 -8.20 -1.84 4.34
C VAL A 111 -8.91 -1.82 2.99
N LYS A 112 -10.21 -2.13 3.01
CA LYS A 112 -11.06 -2.04 1.81
C LYS A 112 -11.18 -0.58 1.37
N THR A 113 -10.69 -0.28 0.17
CA THR A 113 -10.90 1.03 -0.45
C THR A 113 -12.18 1.04 -1.28
N ILE A 114 -12.84 2.19 -1.34
CA ILE A 114 -13.90 2.42 -2.32
C ILE A 114 -13.26 2.69 -3.68
N SER A 115 -13.86 2.18 -4.76
CA SER A 115 -13.43 2.55 -6.11
C SER A 115 -13.92 3.97 -6.42
N THR A 116 -13.17 4.98 -6.00
CA THR A 116 -13.34 6.30 -6.59
C THR A 116 -12.77 6.23 -8.00
N SER A 117 -13.61 6.19 -9.03
CA SER A 117 -13.21 6.47 -10.42
C SER A 117 -12.69 7.90 -10.64
N GLN A 118 -12.33 8.60 -9.56
CA GLN A 118 -11.77 9.94 -9.55
C GLN A 118 -10.47 9.91 -8.75
N THR A 119 -9.44 10.49 -9.35
CA THR A 119 -8.09 10.67 -8.82
C THR A 119 -8.15 11.18 -7.37
N PRO A 120 -7.41 10.58 -6.43
CA PRO A 120 -7.34 11.10 -5.06
C PRO A 120 -6.74 12.52 -5.11
N GLN A 121 -7.58 13.53 -4.89
CA GLN A 121 -7.14 14.91 -4.69
C GLN A 121 -6.80 15.09 -3.20
N PRO A 122 -5.63 15.65 -2.86
CA PRO A 122 -5.05 15.62 -1.52
C PRO A 122 -5.76 16.48 -0.45
N ASN A 123 -6.98 16.96 -0.68
CA ASN A 123 -7.58 18.03 0.12
C ASN A 123 -9.11 17.93 0.29
N TYR A 124 -9.65 16.73 0.47
CA TYR A 124 -11.04 16.56 0.89
C TYR A 124 -11.16 16.40 2.42
N LEU A 125 -11.93 17.30 3.04
CA LEU A 125 -12.48 17.11 4.39
C LEU A 125 -13.38 15.86 4.40
N PRO A 126 -13.54 15.16 5.54
CA PRO A 126 -14.36 13.95 5.59
C PRO A 126 -15.81 14.26 5.19
N THR A 127 -16.25 13.62 4.10
CA THR A 127 -17.64 13.65 3.64
C THR A 127 -18.54 13.11 4.74
N ILE A 128 -19.35 13.99 5.36
CA ILE A 128 -20.37 13.59 6.33
C ILE A 128 -21.52 12.93 5.56
N TRP A 129 -21.85 11.69 5.92
CA TRP A 129 -23.01 10.97 5.40
C TRP A 129 -24.31 11.62 5.89
N GLN A 130 -25.22 11.98 4.99
CA GLN A 130 -26.57 12.41 5.34
C GLN A 130 -27.57 11.35 4.87
N TYR A 131 -28.34 10.80 5.80
CA TYR A 131 -29.41 9.85 5.49
C TYR A 131 -30.61 10.61 4.94
N ASP A 132 -31.00 10.37 3.70
CA ASP A 132 -32.33 10.80 3.21
C ASP A 132 -33.39 9.80 3.68
N THR A 133 -34.52 10.33 4.14
CA THR A 133 -35.67 9.62 4.72
C THR A 133 -36.39 8.65 3.76
N ASN A 134 -35.91 8.49 2.53
CA ASN A 134 -36.53 7.66 1.49
C ASN A 134 -35.77 6.35 1.19
N SER A 135 -34.91 5.89 2.10
CA SER A 135 -34.24 4.57 2.02
C SER A 135 -33.42 4.30 0.75
N ASN A 136 -33.05 5.33 -0.01
CA ASN A 136 -32.14 5.20 -1.14
C ASN A 136 -30.77 5.77 -0.74
N LEU A 137 -29.77 4.91 -0.69
CA LEU A 137 -28.39 5.26 -0.31
C LEU A 137 -27.68 5.89 -1.51
N ASP A 138 -28.12 7.07 -1.93
CA ASP A 138 -27.47 7.79 -3.01
C ASP A 138 -26.34 8.68 -2.47
N CYS A 139 -25.12 8.43 -2.93
CA CYS A 139 -23.94 9.24 -2.64
C CYS A 139 -23.98 10.54 -3.44
N TYR A 140 -24.38 11.66 -2.82
CA TYR A 140 -24.22 12.98 -3.44
C TYR A 140 -23.12 13.79 -2.73
N PRO A 141 -22.15 14.34 -3.47
CA PRO A 141 -21.21 15.30 -2.91
C PRO A 141 -21.98 16.57 -2.56
N ILE A 142 -21.88 17.01 -1.30
CA ILE A 142 -22.43 18.30 -0.89
C ILE A 142 -21.53 19.36 -1.53
N SER A 143 -21.86 19.82 -2.74
CA SER A 143 -21.26 21.05 -3.28
C SER A 143 -21.60 22.16 -2.30
N ALA A 144 -20.58 22.69 -1.63
CA ALA A 144 -20.69 23.80 -0.70
C ALA A 144 -21.07 25.08 -1.48
N THR A 145 -22.31 25.18 -1.95
CA THR A 145 -22.84 26.40 -2.57
C THR A 145 -24.35 26.50 -2.42
N HIS A 146 -24.87 26.36 -1.21
CA HIS A 146 -26.07 27.12 -0.83
C HIS A 146 -26.10 27.31 0.68
N ARG A 147 -25.65 28.47 1.14
CA ARG A 147 -25.85 28.93 2.52
C ARG A 147 -27.36 29.22 2.68
N ARG A 148 -28.20 28.18 2.82
CA ARG A 148 -29.60 28.36 3.16
C ARG A 148 -29.65 28.79 4.62
N ARG A 149 -29.68 30.11 4.80
CA ARG A 149 -29.91 30.80 6.07
C ARG A 149 -31.11 30.14 6.75
N ILE A 150 -30.87 29.44 7.85
CA ILE A 150 -31.93 29.05 8.78
C ILE A 150 -32.47 30.37 9.32
N SER A 151 -33.52 30.89 8.69
CA SER A 151 -34.35 31.94 9.28
C SER A 151 -35.15 31.26 10.37
N SER A 152 -34.73 31.46 11.61
CA SER A 152 -35.58 31.29 12.78
C SER A 152 -36.67 32.36 12.74
N SER A 153 -37.71 32.15 11.93
CA SER A 153 -38.94 32.92 12.05
C SER A 153 -39.78 32.28 13.15
N GLY A 154 -39.62 32.80 14.36
CA GLY A 154 -40.50 32.49 15.48
C GLY A 154 -41.95 32.83 15.13
N ALA A 155 -42.82 31.83 15.20
CA ALA A 155 -44.26 32.02 15.29
C ALA A 155 -44.72 31.45 16.63
N LEU A 156 -44.77 32.34 17.62
CA LEU A 156 -45.36 32.14 18.93
C LEU A 156 -46.88 31.98 18.77
N ALA A 157 -47.38 30.76 18.65
CA ALA A 157 -48.81 30.49 18.68
C ALA A 157 -49.29 30.33 20.14
N LYS A 158 -49.61 31.46 20.79
CA LYS A 158 -50.50 31.46 21.97
C LYS A 158 -51.94 31.22 21.49
N ARG A 159 -52.51 30.07 21.84
CA ARG A 159 -53.95 29.82 22.01
C ARG A 159 -54.04 28.77 23.12
N GLY A 160 -54.59 29.01 24.30
CA GLY A 160 -55.75 29.81 24.63
C GLY A 160 -56.75 28.85 25.29
N HIS A 161 -56.55 28.61 26.58
CA HIS A 161 -57.42 27.80 27.43
C HIS A 161 -58.76 28.54 27.63
N ARG A 162 -59.89 27.95 27.23
CA ARG A 162 -61.21 28.23 27.82
C ARG A 162 -62.13 27.01 27.64
N ARG A 163 -62.47 26.46 28.81
CA ARG A 163 -63.66 25.69 29.22
C ARG A 163 -64.00 24.42 28.45
#